data_AF-A0A9N9GR37-F1
#
_entry.id   AF-A0A9N9GR37-F1
#
_cell.length_a   1.000
_cell.length_b   1.000
_cell.length_c   1.000
_cell.angle_alpha   90.00
_cell.angle_beta   90.00
_cell.angle_gamma   90.00
#
_symmetry.space_group_name_H-M   'P 1'
#
loop_
_entity.id
_entity.type
_entity.pdbx_description
1 polymer ?
#
loop_
_entity_poly.entity_id
_entity_poly.type
_entity_poly.pdbx_seq_one_letter_code
_entity_poly.pdbx_strand_id
1 'polypeptide(L)'
;CINDVQRIKKFLIEHGFNESDMIILTDDQKDYNRIPTRANIIKYIKELVSDPRNNDSYFFHFSGHGGQLELHNLLVDPLSEGVRLTVVFDSCHSGTVLDLPYVYSTRGTIKQPKILLQGAKNALDTGLRYFQGELESFRKSVKILATKTLEGHVIRRKNLQTMSSVADIVMFNEQTSADAHEGGQATGAMSYALIKSLSRDHKQTYKELLNSIREILHEKYAQRPQLSASHPMEMESPFTI
;
A
#
# COMPACT_ATOMS: atom_id res chain seq x y z
N CYS A 1 -12.99 14.18 0.46
CA CYS A 1 -13.27 12.75 0.19
C CYS A 1 -14.00 12.53 -1.14
N ILE A 2 -15.33 12.72 -1.24
CA ILE A 2 -16.09 12.41 -2.49
C ILE A 2 -15.52 13.17 -3.71
N ASN A 3 -15.23 14.45 -3.55
CA ASN A 3 -14.65 15.26 -4.62
C ASN A 3 -13.25 14.76 -5.07
N ASP A 4 -12.49 14.11 -4.18
CA ASP A 4 -11.18 13.53 -4.52
C ASP A 4 -11.36 12.29 -5.41
N VAL A 5 -12.37 11.48 -5.11
CA VAL A 5 -12.78 10.33 -5.94
C VAL A 5 -13.16 10.79 -7.35
N GLN A 6 -13.93 11.87 -7.47
CA GLN A 6 -14.31 12.42 -8.78
C GLN A 6 -13.11 12.95 -9.58
N ARG A 7 -12.12 13.56 -8.90
CA ARG A 7 -10.88 14.01 -9.54
C ARG A 7 -10.04 12.85 -10.04
N ILE A 8 -9.88 11.79 -9.24
CA ILE A 8 -9.15 10.58 -9.64
C ILE A 8 -9.87 9.88 -10.78
N LYS A 9 -11.19 9.73 -10.72
CA LYS A 9 -12.00 9.16 -11.81
C LYS A 9 -11.70 9.87 -13.12
N LYS A 10 -11.85 11.20 -13.14
CA LYS A 10 -11.61 12.02 -14.33
C LYS A 10 -10.17 11.84 -14.84
N PHE A 11 -9.21 11.91 -13.93
CA PHE A 11 -7.80 11.74 -14.24
C PHE A 11 -7.51 10.37 -14.87
N LEU A 12 -8.04 9.27 -14.32
CA LEU A 12 -7.84 7.93 -14.88
C LEU A 12 -8.45 7.76 -16.27
N ILE A 13 -9.65 8.32 -16.50
CA ILE A 13 -10.28 8.32 -17.83
C ILE A 13 -9.39 9.04 -18.85
N GLU A 14 -8.80 10.19 -18.47
CA GLU A 14 -7.86 10.93 -19.33
C GLU A 14 -6.57 10.14 -19.62
N HIS A 15 -6.24 9.15 -18.79
CA HIS A 15 -5.07 8.28 -18.94
C HIS A 15 -5.41 6.88 -19.50
N GLY A 16 -6.59 6.74 -20.12
CA GLY A 16 -6.96 5.54 -20.88
C GLY A 16 -7.69 4.44 -20.12
N PHE A 17 -8.07 4.68 -18.86
CA PHE A 17 -8.93 3.74 -18.12
C PHE A 17 -10.39 3.90 -18.57
N ASN A 18 -11.08 2.79 -18.85
CA ASN A 18 -12.50 2.84 -19.20
C ASN A 18 -13.34 3.05 -17.96
N GLU A 19 -14.33 3.94 -18.05
CA GLU A 19 -15.29 4.17 -16.97
C GLU A 19 -16.10 2.91 -16.63
N SER A 20 -16.36 2.03 -17.60
CA SER A 20 -17.05 0.74 -17.41
C SER A 20 -16.33 -0.20 -16.43
N ASP A 21 -15.01 -0.04 -16.31
CA ASP A 21 -14.16 -0.91 -15.52
C ASP A 21 -13.94 -0.32 -14.11
N MET A 22 -14.54 0.84 -13.82
CA MET A 22 -14.38 1.54 -12.55
C MET A 22 -15.45 1.15 -11.54
N ILE A 23 -15.01 0.74 -10.35
CA ILE A 23 -15.89 0.55 -9.20
C ILE A 23 -15.74 1.76 -8.27
N ILE A 24 -16.80 2.57 -8.21
CA ILE A 24 -16.81 3.80 -7.40
C ILE A 24 -17.74 3.61 -6.20
N LEU A 25 -17.20 3.77 -4.99
CA LEU A 25 -17.95 3.71 -3.74
C LEU A 25 -17.93 5.08 -3.05
N THR A 26 -19.10 5.71 -2.90
CA THR A 26 -19.27 6.98 -2.20
C THR A 26 -20.60 6.99 -1.43
N ASP A 27 -20.63 7.69 -0.30
CA ASP A 27 -21.74 7.69 0.66
C ASP A 27 -22.91 8.62 0.26
N ASP A 28 -22.79 9.36 -0.84
CA ASP A 28 -23.85 10.17 -1.46
C ASP A 28 -24.69 9.42 -2.51
N GLN A 29 -24.37 8.15 -2.78
CA GLN A 29 -25.06 7.35 -3.79
C GLN A 29 -26.40 6.81 -3.29
N LYS A 30 -27.34 6.60 -4.22
CA LYS A 30 -28.64 5.95 -3.92
C LYS A 30 -28.57 4.43 -3.91
N ASP A 31 -27.65 3.85 -4.68
CA ASP A 31 -27.45 2.40 -4.71
C ASP A 31 -26.72 1.95 -3.44
N TYR A 32 -27.40 1.16 -2.61
CA TYR A 32 -26.85 0.64 -1.36
C TYR A 32 -25.59 -0.22 -1.57
N ASN A 33 -25.47 -0.89 -2.72
CA ASN A 33 -24.26 -1.65 -3.05
C ASN A 33 -23.06 -0.73 -3.28
N ARG A 34 -23.28 0.53 -3.65
CA ARG A 34 -22.21 1.51 -3.91
C ARG A 34 -21.86 2.38 -2.69
N ILE A 35 -22.55 2.21 -1.56
CA ILE A 35 -22.17 2.83 -0.30
C ILE A 35 -20.87 2.17 0.22
N PRO A 36 -19.87 2.93 0.70
CA PRO A 36 -18.57 2.40 1.15
C PRO A 36 -18.65 1.75 2.54
N THR A 37 -19.53 0.77 2.72
CA THR A 37 -19.53 -0.09 3.91
C THR A 37 -18.33 -1.02 3.88
N ARG A 38 -17.87 -1.49 5.04
CA ARG A 38 -16.77 -2.48 5.13
C ARG A 38 -17.04 -3.72 4.26
N ALA A 39 -18.28 -4.19 4.22
CA ALA A 39 -18.68 -5.34 3.42
C ALA A 39 -18.55 -5.06 1.91
N ASN A 40 -19.03 -3.90 1.45
CA ASN A 40 -18.93 -3.51 0.04
C ASN A 40 -17.48 -3.27 -0.38
N ILE A 41 -16.67 -2.59 0.44
CA ILE A 41 -15.24 -2.38 0.17
C ILE A 41 -14.53 -3.72 -0.02
N ILE A 42 -14.69 -4.67 0.91
CA ILE A 42 -14.05 -5.99 0.80
C ILE A 42 -14.56 -6.76 -0.43
N LYS A 43 -15.87 -6.72 -0.69
CA LYS A 43 -16.48 -7.38 -1.85
C LYS A 43 -15.84 -6.88 -3.15
N TYR A 44 -15.78 -5.56 -3.35
CA TYR A 44 -15.31 -5.00 -4.60
C TYR A 44 -13.79 -5.02 -4.75
N ILE A 45 -13.03 -5.02 -3.66
CA ILE A 45 -11.59 -5.30 -3.74
C ILE A 45 -11.38 -6.72 -4.26
N LYS A 46 -12.11 -7.71 -3.74
CA LYS A 46 -12.01 -9.10 -4.23
C LYS A 46 -12.41 -9.22 -5.69
N GLU A 47 -13.40 -8.44 -6.14
CA GLU A 47 -13.81 -8.37 -7.54
C GLU A 47 -12.70 -7.79 -8.42
N LEU A 48 -12.09 -6.68 -7.99
CA LEU A 48 -10.99 -5.99 -8.68
C LEU A 48 -9.80 -6.92 -8.95
N VAL A 49 -9.45 -7.77 -7.99
CA VAL A 49 -8.25 -8.64 -8.07
C VAL A 49 -8.58 -10.12 -8.35
N SER A 50 -9.76 -10.42 -8.89
CA SER A 50 -10.26 -11.80 -9.03
C SER A 50 -9.61 -12.63 -10.14
N ASP A 51 -9.21 -12.00 -11.25
CA ASP A 51 -8.59 -12.66 -12.41
C ASP A 51 -7.41 -11.83 -12.95
N PRO A 52 -6.31 -11.68 -12.19
CA PRO A 52 -5.17 -10.89 -12.61
C PRO A 52 -4.45 -11.55 -13.78
N ARG A 53 -4.27 -10.81 -14.88
CA ARG A 53 -3.53 -11.25 -16.07
C ARG A 53 -2.23 -10.49 -16.20
N ASN A 54 -1.29 -11.13 -16.88
CA ASN A 54 0.00 -10.51 -17.17
C ASN A 54 -0.19 -9.20 -17.97
N ASN A 55 0.45 -8.13 -17.52
CA ASN A 55 0.32 -6.75 -18.00
C ASN A 55 -0.98 -6.02 -17.65
N ASP A 56 -1.82 -6.56 -16.75
CA ASP A 56 -2.93 -5.78 -16.20
C ASP A 56 -2.40 -4.66 -15.30
N SER A 57 -3.01 -3.47 -15.41
CA SER A 57 -2.76 -2.34 -14.51
C SER A 57 -4.01 -2.00 -13.71
N TYR A 58 -3.91 -2.12 -12.39
CA TYR A 58 -4.95 -1.78 -11.45
C TYR A 58 -4.64 -0.46 -10.74
N PHE A 59 -5.69 0.29 -10.44
CA PHE A 59 -5.60 1.51 -9.64
C PHE A 59 -6.55 1.43 -8.45
N PHE A 60 -6.03 1.69 -7.24
CA PHE A 60 -6.84 1.76 -6.01
C PHE A 60 -6.67 3.11 -5.34
N HIS A 61 -7.78 3.83 -5.17
CA HIS A 61 -7.81 5.12 -4.45
C HIS A 61 -8.72 5.02 -3.23
N PHE A 62 -8.24 5.55 -2.10
CA PHE A 62 -9.04 5.70 -0.90
C PHE A 62 -8.87 7.11 -0.34
N SER A 63 -9.99 7.77 -0.03
CA SER A 63 -10.04 9.07 0.64
C SER A 63 -11.10 9.04 1.73
N GLY A 64 -10.69 9.19 2.98
CA GLY A 64 -11.57 9.02 4.14
C GLY A 64 -10.83 9.02 5.48
N HIS A 65 -11.58 8.84 6.56
CA HIS A 65 -11.00 8.70 7.90
C HIS A 65 -10.21 7.40 8.00
N GLY A 66 -8.97 7.48 8.48
CA GLY A 66 -8.09 6.33 8.65
C GLY A 66 -8.67 5.33 9.66
N GLY A 67 -8.91 4.10 9.23
CA GLY A 67 -9.27 2.97 10.09
C GLY A 67 -8.28 1.82 9.90
N GLN A 68 -8.17 0.94 10.89
CA GLN A 68 -7.31 -0.26 10.84
C GLN A 68 -7.95 -1.36 9.98
N LEU A 69 -8.09 -1.12 8.67
CA LEU A 69 -8.37 -2.20 7.73
C LEU A 69 -7.03 -2.65 7.13
N GLU A 70 -6.60 -3.85 7.52
CA GLU A 70 -5.47 -4.52 6.86
C GLU A 70 -5.88 -4.90 5.44
N LEU A 71 -5.34 -4.18 4.45
CA LEU A 71 -5.65 -4.38 3.04
C LEU A 71 -4.63 -5.28 2.32
N HIS A 72 -3.50 -5.60 2.96
CA HIS A 72 -2.44 -6.43 2.37
C HIS A 72 -2.99 -7.74 1.79
N ASN A 73 -3.67 -8.55 2.60
CA ASN A 73 -4.19 -9.85 2.18
C ASN A 73 -5.28 -9.77 1.09
N LEU A 74 -5.85 -8.57 0.87
CA LEU A 74 -6.91 -8.35 -0.11
C LEU A 74 -6.41 -7.75 -1.41
N LEU A 75 -5.40 -6.87 -1.38
CA LEU A 75 -4.88 -6.14 -2.54
C LEU A 75 -3.51 -6.63 -3.01
N VAL A 76 -2.72 -7.25 -2.14
CA VAL A 76 -1.32 -7.64 -2.44
C VAL A 76 -1.22 -9.13 -2.72
N ASP A 77 -1.71 -9.97 -1.80
CA ASP A 77 -1.59 -11.44 -1.89
C ASP A 77 -2.18 -12.07 -3.16
N PRO A 78 -3.32 -11.59 -3.71
CA PRO A 78 -3.92 -12.23 -4.89
C PRO A 78 -3.20 -11.93 -6.21
N LEU A 79 -2.34 -10.91 -6.26
CA LEU A 79 -1.75 -10.44 -7.52
C LEU A 79 -0.56 -11.31 -7.95
N SER A 80 -0.56 -11.71 -9.22
CA SER A 80 0.50 -12.51 -9.83
C SER A 80 1.60 -11.65 -10.47
N GLU A 81 2.69 -12.30 -10.87
CA GLU A 81 3.79 -11.66 -11.60
C GLU A 81 3.28 -10.98 -12.89
N GLY A 82 3.87 -9.83 -13.21
CA GLY A 82 3.52 -9.04 -14.40
C GLY A 82 2.28 -8.15 -14.23
N VAL A 83 1.62 -8.19 -13.08
CA VAL A 83 0.52 -7.26 -12.75
C VAL A 83 1.07 -6.01 -12.06
N ARG A 84 0.53 -4.85 -12.42
CA ARG A 84 0.79 -3.56 -11.79
C ARG A 84 -0.38 -3.15 -10.91
N LEU A 85 -0.11 -2.72 -9.68
CA LEU A 85 -1.09 -2.06 -8.81
C LEU A 85 -0.55 -0.71 -8.33
N THR A 86 -1.22 0.36 -8.71
CA THR A 86 -0.95 1.72 -8.22
C THR A 86 -1.97 2.10 -7.14
N VAL A 87 -1.50 2.47 -5.95
CA VAL A 87 -2.33 2.80 -4.80
C VAL A 87 -2.13 4.24 -4.35
N VAL A 88 -3.22 4.97 -4.14
CA VAL A 88 -3.20 6.34 -3.59
C VAL A 88 -4.08 6.40 -2.35
N PHE A 89 -3.50 6.80 -1.22
CA PHE A 89 -4.18 6.83 0.06
C PHE A 89 -4.20 8.25 0.66
N ASP A 90 -5.37 8.89 0.62
CA ASP A 90 -5.64 10.21 1.20
C ASP A 90 -6.19 10.09 2.64
N SER A 91 -5.42 9.47 3.54
CA SER A 91 -5.74 9.47 4.96
C SER A 91 -4.49 9.68 5.83
N CYS A 92 -4.65 10.44 6.91
CA CYS A 92 -3.67 10.50 7.98
C CYS A 92 -3.63 9.11 8.68
N HIS A 93 -2.44 8.56 8.94
CA HIS A 93 -2.18 7.23 9.53
C HIS A 93 -2.13 6.01 8.59
N SER A 94 -1.80 6.20 7.30
CA SER A 94 -1.80 5.11 6.31
C SER A 94 -0.46 4.40 6.08
N GLY A 95 0.60 4.73 6.83
CA GLY A 95 1.99 4.26 6.62
C GLY A 95 2.22 2.74 6.68
N THR A 96 1.19 1.97 7.06
CA THR A 96 1.21 0.50 7.19
C THR A 96 0.02 -0.18 6.50
N VAL A 97 -0.79 0.53 5.71
CA VAL A 97 -2.06 -0.03 5.16
C VAL A 97 -1.84 -1.29 4.31
N LEU A 98 -0.75 -1.31 3.54
CA LEU A 98 -0.36 -2.45 2.72
C LEU A 98 0.91 -3.14 3.21
N ASP A 99 1.50 -2.71 4.34
CA ASP A 99 2.75 -3.25 4.91
C ASP A 99 3.87 -3.54 3.88
N LEU A 100 3.99 -2.67 2.87
CA LEU A 100 5.00 -2.81 1.82
C LEU A 100 6.43 -2.65 2.39
N PRO A 101 7.37 -3.51 1.98
CA PRO A 101 8.70 -3.61 2.59
C PRO A 101 9.66 -2.47 2.24
N TYR A 102 9.48 -1.84 1.06
CA TYR A 102 10.33 -0.76 0.59
C TYR A 102 9.61 0.57 0.73
N VAL A 103 10.30 1.56 1.28
CA VAL A 103 9.74 2.88 1.55
C VAL A 103 10.75 3.93 1.10
N TYR A 104 10.35 4.81 0.20
CA TYR A 104 11.18 5.83 -0.41
C TYR A 104 10.80 7.23 0.08
N SER A 105 11.82 8.03 0.35
CA SER A 105 11.67 9.47 0.51
C SER A 105 11.88 10.20 -0.82
N THR A 106 11.60 11.50 -0.85
CA THR A 106 11.81 12.31 -2.07
C THR A 106 13.28 12.40 -2.52
N ARG A 107 14.23 12.03 -1.65
CA ARG A 107 15.66 11.91 -2.03
C ARG A 107 15.97 10.61 -2.78
N GLY A 108 14.98 9.74 -3.00
CA GLY A 108 15.16 8.40 -3.57
C GLY A 108 15.79 7.39 -2.60
N THR A 109 16.03 7.79 -1.35
CA THR A 109 16.63 6.91 -0.34
C THR A 109 15.59 6.04 0.34
N ILE A 110 15.96 4.78 0.58
CA ILE A 110 15.14 3.81 1.32
C ILE A 110 15.13 4.20 2.81
N LYS A 111 13.95 4.54 3.33
CA LYS A 111 13.69 4.77 4.76
C LYS A 111 13.54 3.42 5.47
N GLN A 112 14.65 2.74 5.72
CA GLN A 112 14.80 1.46 6.46
C GLN A 112 13.87 0.30 5.99
N PRO A 113 14.42 -0.87 5.61
CA PRO A 113 13.58 -2.06 5.44
C PRO A 113 12.92 -2.42 6.78
N LYS A 114 11.59 -2.41 6.85
CA LYS A 114 10.81 -2.85 8.05
C LYS A 114 11.03 -4.32 8.42
N ILE A 115 11.75 -5.05 7.57
CA ILE A 115 11.93 -6.51 7.51
C ILE A 115 12.50 -7.09 8.83
N LEU A 116 13.31 -6.33 9.57
CA LEU A 116 13.96 -6.86 10.79
C LEU A 116 13.15 -6.65 12.09
N LEU A 117 12.35 -5.58 12.17
CA LEU A 117 11.70 -5.16 13.42
C LEU A 117 10.37 -5.85 13.69
N GLN A 118 9.59 -6.18 12.66
CA GLN A 118 8.27 -6.81 12.81
C GLN A 118 8.38 -8.32 13.10
N GLY A 119 9.26 -9.03 12.37
CA GLY A 119 9.50 -10.46 12.54
C GLY A 119 10.09 -10.80 13.92
N ALA A 120 10.97 -9.94 14.44
CA ALA A 120 11.51 -10.09 15.79
C ALA A 120 10.44 -9.87 16.87
N LYS A 121 9.56 -8.88 16.72
CA LYS A 121 8.48 -8.60 17.68
C LYS A 121 7.46 -9.74 17.78
N ASN A 122 7.00 -10.27 16.65
CA ASN A 122 6.00 -11.35 16.63
C ASN A 122 6.59 -12.68 17.14
N ALA A 123 7.86 -12.97 16.80
CA ALA A 123 8.55 -14.15 17.32
C ALA A 123 8.79 -14.06 18.84
N LEU A 124 9.14 -12.87 19.36
CA LEU A 124 9.31 -12.64 20.80
C LEU A 124 7.99 -12.77 21.56
N ASP A 125 6.90 -12.15 21.10
CA ASP A 125 5.61 -12.19 21.80
C ASP A 125 4.97 -13.60 21.79
N THR A 126 5.14 -14.33 20.69
CA THR A 126 4.68 -15.73 20.58
C THR A 126 5.53 -16.68 21.42
N GLY A 127 6.85 -16.45 21.48
CA GLY A 127 7.78 -17.26 22.29
C GLY A 127 7.62 -17.05 23.79
N LEU A 128 7.28 -15.83 24.23
CA LEU A 128 7.08 -15.48 25.65
C LEU A 128 5.77 -15.99 26.24
N ARG A 129 4.72 -16.22 25.42
CA ARG A 129 3.43 -16.74 25.89
C ARG A 129 3.40 -18.26 26.11
N TYR A 130 4.37 -19.00 25.58
CA TYR A 130 4.36 -20.46 25.61
C TYR A 130 5.25 -21.08 26.71
N PHE A 131 6.12 -20.31 27.36
CA PHE A 131 7.17 -20.87 28.23
C PHE A 131 7.21 -20.22 29.61
N GLN A 132 6.20 -20.52 30.43
CA GLN A 132 6.36 -20.58 31.88
C GLN A 132 6.50 -22.04 32.32
N GLY A 133 7.73 -22.56 32.31
CA GLY A 133 8.08 -23.84 32.93
C GLY A 133 8.61 -24.90 31.96
N GLU A 134 9.70 -25.54 32.36
CA GLU A 134 10.32 -26.76 31.81
C GLU A 134 11.16 -26.66 30.53
N LEU A 135 12.47 -26.46 30.74
CA LEU A 135 13.51 -26.29 29.71
C LEU A 135 13.96 -27.61 29.02
N GLU A 136 13.69 -28.79 29.62
CA GLU A 136 14.31 -30.05 29.18
C GLU A 136 13.49 -30.85 28.15
N SER A 137 12.16 -30.76 28.18
CA SER A 137 11.30 -31.38 27.14
C SER A 137 11.38 -30.65 25.79
N PHE A 138 11.85 -29.39 25.78
CA PHE A 138 11.93 -28.52 24.61
C PHE A 138 12.92 -28.99 23.54
N ARG A 139 14.07 -29.57 23.94
CA ARG A 139 15.10 -29.97 22.98
C ARG A 139 14.68 -31.10 22.05
N LYS A 140 13.78 -31.99 22.52
CA LYS A 140 13.33 -33.16 21.76
C LYS A 140 12.24 -32.80 20.73
N SER A 141 11.32 -31.92 21.08
CA SER A 141 10.24 -31.44 20.20
C SER A 141 10.76 -30.49 19.12
N VAL A 142 11.77 -29.67 19.41
CA VAL A 142 12.42 -28.79 18.41
C VAL A 142 13.05 -29.59 17.27
N LYS A 143 13.64 -30.77 17.53
CA LYS A 143 14.30 -31.58 16.49
C LYS A 143 13.31 -32.21 15.51
N ILE A 144 12.17 -32.68 16.00
CA ILE A 144 11.09 -33.29 15.20
C ILE A 144 10.34 -32.22 14.40
N LEU A 145 10.10 -31.05 15.00
CA LEU A 145 9.50 -29.93 14.29
C LEU A 145 10.45 -29.40 13.22
N ALA A 146 11.76 -29.29 13.50
CA ALA A 146 12.75 -28.83 12.52
C ALA A 146 12.79 -29.74 11.28
N THR A 147 12.78 -31.07 11.43
CA THR A 147 12.91 -31.98 10.28
C THR A 147 11.66 -32.06 9.42
N LYS A 148 10.45 -32.05 10.00
CA LYS A 148 9.19 -32.12 9.22
C LYS A 148 8.71 -30.77 8.66
N THR A 149 9.15 -29.65 9.22
CA THR A 149 8.78 -28.32 8.69
C THR A 149 9.70 -27.84 7.57
N LEU A 150 10.95 -28.30 7.50
CA LEU A 150 11.93 -27.80 6.53
C LEU A 150 11.55 -28.08 5.06
N GLU A 151 10.90 -29.19 4.73
CA GLU A 151 10.55 -29.48 3.32
C GLU A 151 9.30 -28.75 2.82
N GLY A 152 8.28 -28.57 3.68
CA GLY A 152 7.03 -27.87 3.32
C GLY A 152 7.04 -26.35 3.56
N HIS A 153 7.90 -25.84 4.45
CA HIS A 153 7.95 -24.41 4.77
C HIS A 153 8.92 -23.61 3.89
N VAL A 154 9.87 -24.22 3.19
CA VAL A 154 10.89 -23.46 2.42
C VAL A 154 10.27 -22.69 1.25
N ILE A 155 9.20 -23.19 0.64
CA ILE A 155 8.48 -22.49 -0.44
C ILE A 155 7.62 -21.34 0.13
N ARG A 156 7.06 -21.49 1.34
CA ARG A 156 6.15 -20.49 1.95
C ARG A 156 6.86 -19.45 2.84
N ARG A 157 8.08 -19.72 3.33
CA ARG A 157 8.86 -18.81 4.19
C ARG A 157 9.66 -17.75 3.44
N LYS A 158 9.99 -17.94 2.16
CA LYS A 158 10.69 -16.89 1.40
C LYS A 158 9.84 -15.62 1.27
N ASN A 159 8.53 -15.74 1.10
CA ASN A 159 7.63 -14.59 0.93
C ASN A 159 7.31 -13.88 2.26
N LEU A 160 7.20 -14.62 3.37
CA LEU A 160 6.99 -14.04 4.71
C LEU A 160 8.23 -13.31 5.27
N GLN A 161 9.43 -13.59 4.74
CA GLN A 161 10.66 -12.91 5.14
C GLN A 161 11.00 -11.67 4.31
N THR A 162 10.29 -11.42 3.20
CA THR A 162 10.51 -10.23 2.38
C THR A 162 9.30 -9.30 2.33
N MET A 163 8.08 -9.76 2.67
CA MET A 163 6.80 -9.10 2.34
C MET A 163 6.75 -8.62 0.87
N SER A 164 7.60 -9.22 0.02
CA SER A 164 7.74 -8.83 -1.37
C SER A 164 6.71 -9.61 -2.16
N SER A 165 5.80 -8.88 -2.82
CA SER A 165 4.96 -9.48 -3.84
C SER A 165 5.76 -9.66 -5.14
N VAL A 166 5.38 -10.67 -5.92
CA VAL A 166 5.87 -10.83 -7.30
C VAL A 166 5.21 -9.84 -8.26
N ALA A 167 4.10 -9.23 -7.85
CA ALA A 167 3.46 -8.14 -8.56
C ALA A 167 4.19 -6.81 -8.31
N ASP A 168 4.13 -5.90 -9.28
CA ASP A 168 4.63 -4.54 -9.17
C ASP A 168 3.59 -3.66 -8.47
N ILE A 169 3.83 -3.37 -7.19
CA ILE A 169 2.89 -2.63 -6.35
C ILE A 169 3.57 -1.37 -5.86
N VAL A 170 2.96 -0.23 -6.13
CA VAL A 170 3.41 1.08 -5.67
C VAL A 170 2.30 1.80 -4.93
N MET A 171 2.63 2.43 -3.80
CA MET A 171 1.69 3.14 -2.95
C MET A 171 2.18 4.54 -2.64
N PHE A 172 1.38 5.55 -2.98
CA PHE A 172 1.57 6.94 -2.58
C PHE A 172 0.72 7.26 -1.35
N ASN A 173 1.38 7.77 -0.31
CA ASN A 173 0.73 8.20 0.92
C ASN A 173 1.48 9.36 1.59
N GLU A 174 0.92 9.86 2.68
CA GLU A 174 1.47 10.99 3.43
C GLU A 174 1.88 10.60 4.83
N GLN A 175 3.05 11.09 5.25
CA GLN A 175 3.48 11.00 6.64
C GLN A 175 3.22 12.35 7.32
N THR A 176 2.33 12.37 8.30
CA THR A 176 2.16 13.52 9.21
C THR A 176 3.35 13.53 10.19
N SER A 177 4.12 14.61 10.24
CA SER A 177 5.17 14.78 11.27
C SER A 177 4.52 15.02 12.63
N ALA A 178 5.15 14.54 13.71
CA ALA A 178 4.73 14.83 15.08
C ALA A 178 4.68 16.35 15.38
N ASP A 179 5.43 17.15 14.61
CA ASP A 179 5.49 18.62 14.73
C ASP A 179 4.42 19.37 13.91
N ALA A 180 3.51 18.66 13.23
CA ALA A 180 2.41 19.29 12.49
C ALA A 180 1.36 19.82 13.49
N HIS A 181 1.56 21.06 13.96
CA HIS A 181 0.58 21.79 14.76
C HIS A 181 -0.72 22.01 13.97
N GLU A 182 -1.85 21.80 14.65
CA GLU A 182 -3.21 21.83 14.14
C GLU A 182 -3.56 23.11 13.34
N GLY A 183 -4.10 22.92 12.14
CA GLY A 183 -4.51 24.02 11.26
C GLY A 183 -5.41 23.60 10.09
N GLY A 184 -6.24 22.56 10.29
CA GLY A 184 -7.15 22.03 9.27
C GLY A 184 -6.53 20.90 8.45
N GLN A 185 -7.09 19.70 8.58
CA GLN A 185 -6.67 18.50 7.87
C GLN A 185 -7.09 18.62 6.40
N ALA A 186 -6.13 18.64 5.48
CA ALA A 186 -6.43 18.58 4.07
C ALA A 186 -6.62 17.13 3.62
N THR A 187 -7.85 16.62 3.74
CA THR A 187 -8.23 15.38 3.06
C THR A 187 -8.07 15.57 1.55
N GLY A 188 -7.40 14.64 0.86
CA GLY A 188 -7.20 14.73 -0.59
C GLY A 188 -5.91 15.40 -1.04
N ALA A 189 -4.97 15.70 -0.12
CA ALA A 189 -3.72 16.37 -0.47
C ALA A 189 -2.83 15.52 -1.41
N MET A 190 -2.77 14.19 -1.21
CA MET A 190 -1.93 13.29 -2.01
C MET A 190 -2.50 13.11 -3.42
N SER A 191 -3.79 12.80 -3.54
CA SER A 191 -4.43 12.70 -4.86
C SER A 191 -4.38 14.02 -5.62
N TYR A 192 -4.63 15.15 -4.94
CA TYR A 192 -4.50 16.47 -5.56
C TYR A 192 -3.09 16.73 -6.08
N ALA A 193 -2.07 16.46 -5.28
CA ALA A 193 -0.67 16.71 -5.67
C ALA A 193 -0.20 15.76 -6.78
N LEU A 194 -0.59 14.48 -6.71
CA LEU A 194 -0.30 13.50 -7.76
C LEU A 194 -0.92 13.91 -9.10
N ILE A 195 -2.22 14.19 -9.12
CA ILE A 195 -2.93 14.63 -10.33
C ILE A 195 -2.28 15.90 -10.88
N LYS A 196 -2.08 16.92 -10.04
CA LYS A 196 -1.51 18.20 -10.47
C LYS A 196 -0.07 18.04 -10.99
N SER A 197 0.71 17.13 -10.42
CA SER A 197 2.06 16.82 -10.90
C SER A 197 2.02 16.19 -12.29
N LEU A 198 1.23 15.14 -12.47
CA LEU A 198 1.15 14.42 -13.75
C LEU A 198 0.44 15.22 -14.85
N SER A 199 -0.49 16.11 -14.50
CA SER A 199 -1.07 17.08 -15.44
C SER A 199 -0.08 18.15 -15.90
N ARG A 200 0.97 18.44 -15.13
CA ARG A 200 2.05 19.36 -15.54
C ARG A 200 3.05 18.66 -16.45
N ASP A 201 3.43 17.44 -16.07
CA ASP A 201 4.30 16.59 -16.87
C ASP A 201 4.01 15.10 -16.65
N HIS A 202 3.50 14.43 -17.68
CA HIS A 202 3.23 13.00 -17.68
C HIS A 202 4.49 12.11 -17.84
N LYS A 203 5.67 12.66 -18.16
CA LYS A 203 6.91 11.91 -18.46
C LYS A 203 7.94 12.05 -17.34
N GLN A 204 7.49 11.87 -16.11
CA GLN A 204 8.35 11.95 -14.93
C GLN A 204 8.88 10.56 -14.54
N THR A 205 10.11 10.51 -14.05
CA THR A 205 10.61 9.37 -13.28
C THR A 205 9.92 9.29 -11.91
N TYR A 206 10.01 8.17 -11.19
CA TYR A 206 9.46 8.07 -9.83
C TYR A 206 10.04 9.13 -8.88
N LYS A 207 11.34 9.43 -9.01
CA LYS A 207 12.02 10.45 -8.22
C LYS A 207 11.55 11.85 -8.55
N GLU A 208 11.43 12.18 -9.83
CA GLU A 208 10.91 13.48 -10.29
C GLU A 208 9.47 13.67 -9.83
N LEU A 209 8.63 12.64 -10.00
CA LEU A 209 7.24 12.64 -9.54
C LEU A 209 7.13 12.92 -8.04
N LEU A 210 7.92 12.21 -7.21
CA LEU A 210 7.94 12.44 -5.76
C LEU A 210 8.39 13.87 -5.38
N ASN A 211 9.34 14.43 -6.11
CA ASN A 211 9.79 15.80 -5.89
C ASN A 211 8.73 16.82 -6.32
N SER A 212 8.11 16.62 -7.48
CA SER A 212 7.02 17.45 -8.00
C SER A 212 5.79 17.44 -7.08
N ILE A 213 5.40 16.26 -6.58
CA ILE A 213 4.37 16.12 -5.53
C ILE A 213 4.79 16.90 -4.28
N ARG A 214 6.04 16.77 -3.82
CA ARG A 214 6.52 17.48 -2.63
C ARG A 214 6.47 18.99 -2.79
N GLU A 215 6.84 19.52 -3.95
CA GLU A 215 6.76 20.95 -4.24
C GLU A 215 5.31 21.44 -4.13
N ILE A 216 4.37 20.72 -4.77
CA ILE A 216 2.94 21.04 -4.72
C ILE A 216 2.40 20.96 -3.29
N LEU A 217 2.84 19.97 -2.51
CA LEU A 217 2.43 19.83 -1.12
C LEU A 217 3.03 20.93 -0.25
N HIS A 218 4.32 21.24 -0.37
CA HIS A 218 5.00 22.24 0.45
C HIS A 218 4.40 23.65 0.32
N GLU A 219 3.81 23.99 -0.82
CA GLU A 219 3.09 25.26 -1.03
C GLU A 219 1.86 25.41 -0.11
N LYS A 220 1.21 24.30 0.28
CA LYS A 220 -0.13 24.31 0.91
C LYS A 220 -0.27 23.45 2.16
N TYR A 221 0.64 22.52 2.39
CA TYR A 221 0.51 21.42 3.34
C TYR A 221 1.84 21.10 4.02
N ALA A 222 1.78 20.79 5.32
CA ALA A 222 2.96 20.34 6.09
C ALA A 222 3.30 18.86 5.83
N GLN A 223 2.39 18.12 5.16
CA GLN A 223 2.54 16.71 4.82
C GLN A 223 3.74 16.49 3.89
N ARG A 224 4.41 15.35 4.06
CA ARG A 224 5.50 14.91 3.18
C ARG A 224 5.05 13.69 2.39
N PRO A 225 5.28 13.67 1.07
CA PRO A 225 4.95 12.51 0.27
C PRO A 225 5.89 11.35 0.60
N GLN A 226 5.34 10.16 0.50
CA GLN A 226 6.03 8.89 0.69
C GLN A 226 5.56 7.93 -0.41
N LEU A 227 6.51 7.17 -0.95
CA LEU A 227 6.26 6.08 -1.87
C LEU A 227 6.64 4.78 -1.16
N SER A 228 5.78 3.78 -1.20
CA SER A 228 6.10 2.43 -0.73
C SER A 228 5.95 1.43 -1.88
N ALA A 229 6.71 0.34 -1.86
CA ALA A 229 6.74 -0.62 -2.96
C ALA A 229 6.93 -2.08 -2.51
N SER A 230 6.42 -3.02 -3.30
CA SER A 230 6.56 -4.47 -3.08
C SER A 230 7.98 -4.99 -3.32
N HIS A 231 8.76 -4.31 -4.18
CA HIS A 231 10.13 -4.67 -4.52
C HIS A 231 11.03 -3.42 -4.58
N PRO A 232 12.37 -3.58 -4.62
CA PRO A 232 13.26 -2.45 -4.88
C PRO A 232 12.90 -1.79 -6.22
N MET A 233 12.78 -0.48 -6.22
CA MET A 233 12.46 0.32 -7.40
C MET A 233 13.69 1.04 -7.94
N GLU A 234 13.80 1.07 -9.26
CA GLU A 234 14.69 1.98 -9.96
C GLU A 234 14.05 3.37 -10.02
N MET A 235 14.41 4.24 -9.08
CA MET A 235 13.75 5.55 -8.92
C MET A 235 13.93 6.51 -10.11
N GLU A 236 14.89 6.24 -10.99
CA GLU A 236 15.15 6.97 -12.24
C GLU A 236 14.37 6.38 -13.43
N SER A 237 13.59 5.31 -13.24
CA SER A 237 12.71 4.77 -14.29
C SER A 237 11.45 5.62 -14.46
N PRO A 238 10.88 5.71 -15.68
CA PRO A 238 9.63 6.43 -15.93
C PRO A 238 8.47 5.88 -15.10
N PHE A 239 7.69 6.78 -14.50
CA PHE A 239 6.44 6.41 -13.87
C PHE A 239 5.37 6.15 -14.94
N THR A 240 4.66 5.04 -14.77
CA THR A 240 3.48 4.70 -15.58
C THR A 240 2.33 4.30 -14.65
N ILE A 241 1.13 4.66 -15.08
CA ILE A 241 -0.15 4.25 -14.49
C ILE A 241 -0.72 3.16 -15.37
#